data_AF-A0A2M7A850-F1
#
_entry.id   AF-A0A2M7A850-F1
#
_cell.length_a   1.000
_cell.length_b   1.000
_cell.length_c   1.000
_cell.angle_alpha   90.00
_cell.angle_beta   90.00
_cell.angle_gamma   90.00
#
_symmetry.space_group_name_H-M   'P 1'
#
loop_
_entity.id
_entity.type
_entity.pdbx_description
1 polymer ?
#
loop_
_entity_poly.entity_id
_entity_poly.type
_entity_poly.pdbx_seq_one_letter_code
_entity_poly.pdbx_strand_id
1 'polypeptide(L)'
;MKVGEDPKVDGQLTDDVWQRATPVALRRALDRDHPEPTHPTSLRAVWTTRGVTFGLRMSEPEPDRLVVQRSAHDDAMLWWDDNIELFLDPEGQRANFFQWIVTANGTTYDGSFARGAEWNPTGVQAASFVGKDFWSCEVFIPYEMFRKEGITLDPLRISGSTWYANFTRHRAAKLMEMQRLNTTFEGSSHNMIAFGPVKFVE
;
A
#
# COMPACT_ATOMS: atom_id res chain seq x y z
N MET A 1 8.17 0.36 -12.24
CA MET A 1 9.37 -0.03 -13.02
C MET A 1 9.37 -1.54 -13.18
N LYS A 2 9.66 -2.06 -14.38
CA LYS A 2 9.79 -3.51 -14.60
C LYS A 2 11.12 -4.01 -14.08
N VAL A 3 11.14 -5.21 -13.51
CA VAL A 3 12.35 -5.81 -12.92
C VAL A 3 12.44 -7.28 -13.30
N GLY A 4 13.65 -7.84 -13.28
CA GLY A 4 13.89 -9.22 -13.70
C GLY A 4 13.44 -10.26 -12.68
N GLU A 5 13.53 -9.92 -11.40
CA GLU A 5 13.20 -10.78 -10.27
C GLU A 5 12.44 -9.96 -9.22
N ASP A 6 11.52 -10.61 -8.49
CA ASP A 6 10.82 -9.92 -7.41
C ASP A 6 11.77 -9.72 -6.23
N PRO A 7 11.74 -8.53 -5.58
CA PRO A 7 12.46 -8.34 -4.34
C PRO A 7 11.94 -9.29 -3.26
N LYS A 8 12.80 -9.58 -2.28
CA LYS A 8 12.37 -10.31 -1.10
C LYS A 8 11.36 -9.47 -0.33
N VAL A 9 10.28 -10.09 0.15
CA VAL A 9 9.28 -9.43 1.00
C VAL A 9 9.65 -9.69 2.46
N ASP A 10 10.49 -8.83 3.03
CA ASP A 10 10.90 -8.91 4.45
C ASP A 10 10.78 -7.58 5.20
N GLY A 11 10.28 -6.54 4.53
CA GLY A 11 10.02 -5.22 5.06
C GLY A 11 11.25 -4.32 5.11
N GLN A 12 12.47 -4.83 4.83
CA GLN A 12 13.71 -4.08 5.05
C GLN A 12 14.06 -3.12 3.90
N LEU A 13 13.51 -3.34 2.70
CA LEU A 13 13.80 -2.55 1.49
C LEU A 13 15.29 -2.54 1.13
N THR A 14 16.01 -3.64 1.39
CA THR A 14 17.47 -3.73 1.18
C THR A 14 17.87 -4.16 -0.23
N ASP A 15 16.97 -4.77 -1.00
CA ASP A 15 17.23 -5.20 -2.37
C ASP A 15 17.58 -4.01 -3.28
N ASP A 16 18.60 -4.17 -4.14
CA ASP A 16 19.13 -3.13 -5.03
C ASP A 16 18.05 -2.45 -5.90
N VAL A 17 16.98 -3.17 -6.19
CA VAL A 17 15.85 -2.69 -6.98
C VAL A 17 15.21 -1.44 -6.39
N TRP A 18 15.19 -1.32 -5.06
CA TRP A 18 14.59 -0.19 -4.34
C TRP A 18 15.40 1.09 -4.47
N GLN A 19 16.71 0.98 -4.70
CA GLN A 19 17.57 2.13 -4.97
C GLN A 19 17.33 2.72 -6.36
N ARG A 20 16.90 1.87 -7.32
CA ARG A 20 16.61 2.27 -8.70
C ARG A 20 15.17 2.73 -8.91
N ALA A 21 14.24 2.21 -8.12
CA ALA A 21 12.83 2.58 -8.22
C ALA A 21 12.61 4.04 -7.76
N THR A 22 12.03 4.85 -8.63
CA THR A 22 11.69 6.25 -8.32
C THR A 22 10.68 6.33 -7.18
N PRO A 23 11.01 7.01 -6.06
CA PRO A 23 10.07 7.20 -4.97
C PRO A 23 9.00 8.24 -5.33
N VAL A 24 7.80 8.01 -4.82
CA VAL A 24 6.71 9.00 -4.83
C VAL A 24 6.33 9.29 -3.38
N ALA A 25 6.24 10.57 -3.02
CA ALA A 25 5.95 10.99 -1.66
C ALA A 25 4.44 11.17 -1.44
N LEU A 26 3.94 10.70 -0.30
CA LEU A 26 2.57 10.98 0.15
C LEU A 26 2.46 12.43 0.66
N ARG A 27 1.23 12.89 0.85
CA ARG A 27 0.86 14.22 1.38
C ARG A 27 -0.15 14.07 2.50
N ARG A 28 -0.30 15.09 3.34
CA ARG A 28 -1.36 15.15 4.36
C ARG A 28 -2.72 14.97 3.71
N ALA A 29 -3.50 14.07 4.29
CA ALA A 29 -4.74 13.62 3.70
C ALA A 29 -5.85 14.67 3.81
N LEU A 30 -5.89 15.41 4.92
CA LEU A 30 -7.03 16.25 5.33
C LEU A 30 -6.71 17.75 5.41
N ASP A 31 -5.44 18.14 5.32
CA ASP A 31 -4.99 19.52 5.44
C ASP A 31 -4.53 20.04 4.07
N ARG A 32 -5.43 20.76 3.39
CA ARG A 32 -5.16 21.32 2.06
C ARG A 32 -4.16 22.46 2.09
N ASP A 33 -4.18 23.24 3.16
CA ASP A 33 -3.37 24.46 3.25
C ASP A 33 -1.93 24.12 3.69
N HIS A 34 -1.74 22.97 4.34
CA HIS A 34 -0.42 22.42 4.70
C HIS A 34 -0.32 20.94 4.27
N PRO A 35 -0.10 20.66 2.97
CA PRO A 35 -0.09 19.30 2.43
C PRO A 35 1.17 18.50 2.81
N GLU A 36 2.17 19.14 3.40
CA GLU A 36 3.46 18.53 3.73
C GLU A 36 3.39 17.75 5.05
N PRO A 37 3.67 16.43 5.04
CA PRO A 37 3.58 15.63 6.25
C PRO A 37 4.69 15.96 7.27
N THR A 38 4.36 15.92 8.55
CA THR A 38 5.34 16.05 9.64
C THR A 38 6.36 14.92 9.59
N HIS A 39 5.89 13.72 9.24
CA HIS A 39 6.69 12.50 9.15
C HIS A 39 6.57 11.90 7.75
N PRO A 40 7.42 12.30 6.79
CA PRO A 40 7.28 11.90 5.39
C PRO A 40 7.20 10.39 5.15
N THR A 41 6.43 10.03 4.12
CA THR A 41 6.29 8.66 3.62
C THR A 41 6.66 8.62 2.14
N SER A 42 7.51 7.66 1.75
CA SER A 42 7.86 7.39 0.35
C SER A 42 7.36 6.02 -0.08
N LEU A 43 6.70 5.97 -1.23
CA LEU A 43 6.25 4.77 -1.91
C LEU A 43 7.15 4.48 -3.12
N ARG A 44 7.50 3.21 -3.32
CA ARG A 44 8.12 2.69 -4.54
C ARG A 44 7.29 1.50 -5.03
N ALA A 45 7.32 1.26 -6.34
CA ALA A 45 6.65 0.12 -6.94
C ALA A 45 7.48 -0.50 -8.06
N VAL A 46 7.62 -1.82 -8.00
CA VAL A 46 8.27 -2.65 -9.01
C VAL A 46 7.34 -3.77 -9.44
N TRP A 47 7.51 -4.28 -10.66
CA TRP A 47 6.68 -5.36 -11.16
C TRP A 47 7.48 -6.36 -11.98
N THR A 48 7.07 -7.62 -11.91
CA THR A 48 7.55 -8.74 -12.73
C THR A 48 6.37 -9.36 -13.46
N THR A 49 6.58 -10.44 -14.22
CA THR A 49 5.48 -11.21 -14.80
C THR A 49 4.63 -11.95 -13.76
N ARG A 50 5.08 -12.05 -12.50
CA ARG A 50 4.34 -12.71 -11.42
C ARG A 50 3.37 -11.77 -10.71
N GLY A 51 3.74 -10.51 -10.55
CA GLY A 51 2.94 -9.54 -9.79
C GLY A 51 3.63 -8.21 -9.59
N VAL A 52 3.11 -7.45 -8.64
CA VAL A 52 3.58 -6.11 -8.26
C VAL A 52 4.05 -6.14 -6.83
N THR A 53 5.20 -5.54 -6.56
CA THR A 53 5.67 -5.30 -5.18
C THR A 53 5.68 -3.80 -4.90
N PHE A 54 5.02 -3.41 -3.81
CA PHE A 54 5.04 -2.07 -3.27
C PHE A 54 5.98 -2.03 -2.06
N GLY A 55 6.88 -1.05 -2.04
CA GLY A 55 7.77 -0.79 -0.92
C GLY A 55 7.47 0.58 -0.34
N LEU A 56 7.11 0.65 0.94
CA LEU A 56 6.81 1.89 1.63
C LEU A 56 7.81 2.12 2.76
N ARG A 57 8.33 3.34 2.86
CA ARG A 57 9.21 3.79 3.92
C ARG A 57 8.64 5.02 4.58
N MET A 58 8.46 4.96 5.88
CA MET A 58 7.82 5.97 6.72
C MET A 58 8.85 6.48 7.72
N SER A 59 9.19 7.77 7.69
CA SER A 59 9.99 8.34 8.79
C SER A 59 9.17 8.24 10.07
N GLU A 60 9.80 7.84 11.16
CA GLU A 60 9.16 7.71 12.46
C GLU A 60 10.21 7.93 13.55
N PRO A 61 10.35 9.15 14.09
CA PRO A 61 11.37 9.45 15.09
C PRO A 61 11.09 8.80 16.45
N GLU A 62 9.88 8.30 16.69
CA GLU A 62 9.49 7.67 17.95
C GLU A 62 8.92 6.26 17.72
N PRO A 63 9.72 5.31 17.17
CA PRO A 63 9.21 3.98 16.81
C PRO A 63 8.68 3.20 18.02
N ASP A 64 9.23 3.42 19.22
CA ASP A 64 8.75 2.80 20.47
C ASP A 64 7.34 3.28 20.87
N ARG A 65 6.77 4.27 20.17
CA ARG A 65 5.41 4.79 20.39
C ARG A 65 4.41 4.35 19.33
N LEU A 66 4.82 3.49 18.38
CA LEU A 66 3.91 2.92 17.41
C LEU A 66 2.79 2.15 18.13
N VAL A 67 1.55 2.46 17.77
CA VAL A 67 0.35 1.80 18.27
C VAL A 67 0.11 0.57 17.41
N VAL A 68 0.43 -0.60 17.94
CA VAL A 68 0.26 -1.91 17.27
C VAL A 68 -0.42 -2.89 18.23
N GLN A 69 -1.61 -2.51 18.71
CA GLN A 69 -2.33 -3.25 19.75
C GLN A 69 -3.13 -4.43 19.17
N ARG A 70 -3.45 -4.39 17.88
CA ARG A 70 -4.24 -5.39 17.19
C ARG A 70 -3.32 -6.41 16.52
N SER A 71 -3.54 -7.66 16.85
CA SER A 71 -2.69 -8.79 16.43
C SER A 71 -3.43 -9.85 15.63
N ALA A 72 -4.77 -9.77 15.58
CA ALA A 72 -5.56 -10.66 14.75
C ALA A 72 -5.52 -10.19 13.29
N HIS A 73 -5.19 -11.12 12.39
CA HIS A 73 -5.43 -10.94 10.97
C HIS A 73 -6.93 -10.64 10.73
N ASP A 74 -7.21 -9.70 9.83
CA ASP A 74 -8.56 -9.23 9.47
C ASP A 74 -9.37 -8.60 10.61
N ASP A 75 -8.72 -8.10 11.67
CA ASP A 75 -9.40 -7.25 12.65
C ASP A 75 -9.99 -6.00 11.96
N ALA A 76 -11.31 -5.85 11.98
CA ALA A 76 -12.01 -4.74 11.34
C ALA A 76 -11.63 -3.35 11.89
N MET A 77 -10.94 -3.29 13.03
CA MET A 77 -10.43 -2.06 13.64
C MET A 77 -8.93 -1.82 13.36
N LEU A 78 -8.27 -2.64 12.52
CA LEU A 78 -6.82 -2.53 12.26
C LEU A 78 -6.41 -1.15 11.74
N TRP A 79 -7.31 -0.42 11.09
CA TRP A 79 -7.12 0.96 10.62
C TRP A 79 -6.85 2.00 11.73
N TRP A 80 -7.08 1.65 13.01
CA TRP A 80 -6.75 2.47 14.19
C TRP A 80 -5.32 2.31 14.69
N ASP A 81 -4.59 1.29 14.25
CA ASP A 81 -3.17 1.12 14.57
C ASP A 81 -2.29 1.94 13.63
N ASP A 82 -1.00 2.08 13.95
CA ASP A 82 -0.02 2.62 13.00
C ASP A 82 0.13 1.67 11.82
N ASN A 83 -0.39 2.10 10.67
CA ASN A 83 -0.53 1.28 9.48
C ASN A 83 -0.37 2.05 8.17
N ILE A 84 -0.29 1.28 7.10
CA ILE A 84 -0.50 1.74 5.73
C ILE A 84 -1.68 0.99 5.15
N GLU A 85 -2.35 1.62 4.18
CA GLU A 85 -3.39 0.98 3.40
C GLU A 85 -3.11 1.13 1.90
N LEU A 86 -3.30 0.03 1.15
CA LEU A 86 -3.25 -0.01 -0.30
C LEU A 86 -4.67 -0.18 -0.81
N PHE A 87 -5.08 0.67 -1.74
CA PHE A 87 -6.35 0.55 -2.44
C PHE A 87 -6.09 0.41 -3.93
N LEU A 88 -6.48 -0.71 -4.53
CA LEU A 88 -6.19 -1.01 -5.93
C LEU A 88 -7.46 -1.32 -6.71
N ASP A 89 -7.66 -0.61 -7.81
CA ASP A 89 -8.62 -0.89 -8.89
C ASP A 89 -7.83 -1.26 -10.16
N PRO A 90 -7.52 -2.56 -10.35
CA PRO A 90 -6.74 -3.03 -11.50
C PRO A 90 -7.48 -2.92 -12.84
N GLU A 91 -8.81 -2.90 -12.81
CA GLU A 91 -9.65 -2.80 -14.01
C GLU A 91 -9.89 -1.35 -14.45
N GLY A 92 -9.73 -0.40 -13.51
CA GLY A 92 -9.92 1.03 -13.74
C GLY A 92 -11.38 1.42 -13.97
N GLN A 93 -12.33 0.54 -13.62
CA GLN A 93 -13.76 0.75 -13.84
C GLN A 93 -14.44 1.51 -12.69
N ARG A 94 -13.74 1.74 -11.56
CA ARG A 94 -14.28 2.37 -10.34
C ARG A 94 -15.56 1.70 -9.83
N ALA A 95 -15.71 0.41 -10.06
CA ALA A 95 -16.84 -0.41 -9.60
C ALA A 95 -16.45 -1.33 -8.43
N ASN A 96 -15.17 -1.71 -8.35
CA ASN A 96 -14.60 -2.48 -7.26
C ASN A 96 -13.18 -1.99 -6.98
N PHE A 97 -12.71 -2.19 -5.75
CA PHE A 97 -11.31 -2.11 -5.39
C PHE A 97 -10.98 -3.13 -4.31
N PHE A 98 -9.70 -3.46 -4.24
CA PHE A 98 -9.13 -4.32 -3.22
C PHE A 98 -8.36 -3.46 -2.21
N GLN A 99 -8.46 -3.81 -0.95
CA GLN A 99 -7.81 -3.13 0.16
C GLN A 99 -6.86 -4.10 0.86
N TRP A 100 -5.67 -3.60 1.19
CA TRP A 100 -4.77 -4.26 2.13
C TRP A 100 -4.35 -3.25 3.19
N ILE A 101 -4.41 -3.64 4.46
CA ILE A 101 -3.80 -2.90 5.57
C ILE A 101 -2.60 -3.69 6.05
N VAL A 102 -1.48 -3.00 6.30
CA VAL A 102 -0.30 -3.57 6.94
C VAL A 102 0.13 -2.67 8.08
N THR A 103 0.13 -3.20 9.29
CA THR A 103 0.58 -2.47 10.48
C THR A 103 2.11 -2.50 10.61
N ALA A 104 2.66 -1.64 11.47
CA ALA A 104 4.09 -1.60 11.71
C ALA A 104 4.69 -2.89 12.32
N ASN A 105 3.87 -3.73 12.97
CA ASN A 105 4.29 -5.07 13.45
C ASN A 105 3.98 -6.20 12.46
N GLY A 106 3.45 -5.90 11.28
CA GLY A 106 3.19 -6.87 10.22
C GLY A 106 1.85 -7.60 10.31
N THR A 107 0.93 -7.18 11.19
CA THR A 107 -0.47 -7.63 11.13
C THR A 107 -1.10 -7.14 9.83
N THR A 108 -1.88 -8.00 9.18
CA THR A 108 -2.51 -7.71 7.90
C THR A 108 -4.03 -7.73 7.98
N TYR A 109 -4.65 -6.94 7.12
CA TYR A 109 -6.06 -7.06 6.75
C TYR A 109 -6.14 -7.11 5.23
N ASP A 110 -7.03 -7.92 4.69
CA ASP A 110 -7.44 -7.85 3.28
C ASP A 110 -8.95 -7.71 3.12
N GLY A 111 -9.34 -7.04 2.04
CA GLY A 111 -10.74 -6.79 1.78
C GLY A 111 -11.01 -6.44 0.33
N SER A 112 -12.26 -6.62 -0.08
CA SER A 112 -12.75 -6.20 -1.38
C SER A 112 -14.07 -5.47 -1.22
N PHE A 113 -14.16 -4.30 -1.84
CA PHE A 113 -15.35 -3.47 -1.79
C PHE A 113 -16.60 -4.20 -2.33
N ALA A 114 -16.46 -4.97 -3.40
CA ALA A 114 -17.58 -5.69 -4.03
C ALA A 114 -17.80 -7.12 -3.52
N ARG A 115 -16.82 -7.76 -2.88
CA ARG A 115 -16.88 -9.20 -2.52
C ARG A 115 -17.23 -9.46 -1.05
N GLY A 116 -17.22 -8.43 -0.21
CA GLY A 116 -17.57 -8.54 1.21
C GLY A 116 -16.41 -9.00 2.10
N ALA A 117 -16.70 -9.17 3.39
CA ALA A 117 -15.69 -9.39 4.44
C ALA A 117 -15.08 -10.80 4.48
N GLU A 118 -15.71 -11.78 3.81
CA GLU A 118 -15.21 -13.17 3.77
C GLU A 118 -14.22 -13.41 2.63
N TRP A 119 -13.94 -12.39 1.81
CA TRP A 119 -12.98 -12.50 0.72
C TRP A 119 -11.57 -12.60 1.29
N ASN A 120 -10.88 -13.72 1.02
CA ASN A 120 -9.53 -13.97 1.51
C ASN A 120 -8.62 -14.42 0.34
N PRO A 121 -7.73 -13.54 -0.15
CA PRO A 121 -6.85 -13.81 -1.28
C PRO A 121 -5.69 -14.74 -0.90
N THR A 122 -5.26 -15.55 -1.87
CA THR A 122 -4.08 -16.42 -1.69
C THR A 122 -2.85 -15.87 -2.40
N GLY A 123 -1.68 -16.02 -1.78
CA GLY A 123 -0.37 -15.71 -2.39
C GLY A 123 0.08 -14.26 -2.25
N VAL A 124 -0.71 -13.38 -1.63
CA VAL A 124 -0.25 -12.06 -1.18
C VAL A 124 0.79 -12.25 -0.07
N GLN A 125 1.86 -11.47 -0.11
CA GLN A 125 2.88 -11.46 0.94
C GLN A 125 3.03 -10.04 1.44
N ALA A 126 3.13 -9.88 2.76
CA ALA A 126 3.43 -8.61 3.38
C ALA A 126 4.41 -8.82 4.54
N ALA A 127 5.30 -7.85 4.71
CA ALA A 127 6.23 -7.82 5.84
C ALA A 127 6.52 -6.38 6.23
N SER A 128 6.70 -6.16 7.53
CA SER A 128 7.08 -4.87 8.11
C SER A 128 8.40 -4.97 8.84
N PHE A 129 9.15 -3.87 8.84
CA PHE A 129 10.39 -3.71 9.59
C PHE A 129 10.38 -2.38 10.34
N VAL A 130 10.68 -2.42 11.64
CA VAL A 130 10.83 -1.23 12.47
C VAL A 130 12.32 -0.96 12.67
N GLY A 131 12.77 0.17 12.14
CA GLY A 131 14.12 0.67 12.33
C GLY A 131 14.21 1.68 13.48
N LYS A 132 15.37 2.35 13.58
CA LYS A 132 15.65 3.30 14.66
C LYS A 132 14.83 4.59 14.58
N ASP A 133 14.60 5.08 13.37
CA ASP A 133 13.95 6.37 13.07
C ASP A 133 12.94 6.25 11.91
N PHE A 134 12.50 5.02 11.64
CA PHE A 134 11.59 4.70 10.57
C PHE A 134 10.87 3.38 10.84
N TRP A 135 9.81 3.14 10.08
CA TRP A 135 9.39 1.79 9.76
C TRP A 135 9.11 1.68 8.26
N SER A 136 9.15 0.48 7.75
CA SER A 136 8.91 0.18 6.36
C SER A 136 8.09 -1.08 6.21
N CYS A 137 7.47 -1.24 5.04
CA CYS A 137 6.82 -2.47 4.67
C CYS A 137 6.99 -2.78 3.19
N GLU A 138 6.87 -4.05 2.86
CA GLU A 138 6.81 -4.56 1.50
C GLU A 138 5.52 -5.35 1.35
N VAL A 139 4.81 -5.16 0.23
CA VAL A 139 3.59 -5.89 -0.10
C VAL A 139 3.69 -6.40 -1.53
N PHE A 140 3.77 -7.71 -1.70
CA PHE A 140 3.71 -8.37 -3.00
C PHE A 140 2.31 -8.88 -3.29
N ILE A 141 1.80 -8.54 -4.47
CA ILE A 141 0.46 -8.91 -4.93
C ILE A 141 0.60 -9.67 -6.26
N PRO A 142 0.33 -10.99 -6.28
CA PRO A 142 0.45 -11.77 -7.50
C PRO A 142 -0.71 -11.48 -8.46
N TYR A 143 -0.45 -11.43 -9.76
CA TYR A 143 -1.52 -11.29 -10.76
C TYR A 143 -2.50 -12.46 -10.77
N GLU A 144 -2.03 -13.63 -10.35
CA GLU A 144 -2.86 -14.83 -10.25
C GLU A 144 -3.99 -14.68 -9.24
N MET A 145 -3.80 -13.87 -8.19
CA MET A 145 -4.88 -13.56 -7.24
C MET A 145 -6.04 -12.88 -7.97
N PHE A 146 -5.77 -11.86 -8.78
CA PHE A 146 -6.81 -11.17 -9.56
C PHE A 146 -7.47 -12.09 -10.60
N ARG A 147 -6.72 -13.01 -11.23
CA ARG A 147 -7.31 -13.98 -12.18
C ARG A 147 -8.33 -14.90 -11.55
N LYS A 148 -8.08 -15.38 -10.33
CA LYS A 148 -9.04 -16.20 -9.57
C LYS A 148 -10.33 -15.44 -9.27
N GLU A 149 -10.24 -14.12 -9.18
CA GLU A 149 -11.37 -13.22 -9.03
C GLU A 149 -12.08 -12.89 -10.37
N GLY A 150 -11.65 -13.48 -11.48
CA GLY A 150 -12.21 -13.22 -12.83
C GLY A 150 -11.67 -11.95 -13.49
N ILE A 151 -10.67 -11.29 -12.89
CA ILE A 151 -10.03 -10.11 -13.46
C ILE A 151 -8.90 -10.57 -14.40
N THR A 152 -9.06 -10.28 -15.68
CA THR A 152 -8.08 -10.66 -16.69
C THR A 152 -6.98 -9.62 -16.79
N LEU A 153 -5.89 -9.86 -16.06
CA LEU A 153 -4.63 -9.14 -16.22
C LEU A 153 -3.70 -9.96 -17.10
N ASP A 154 -3.36 -9.46 -18.28
CA ASP A 154 -2.37 -10.07 -19.16
C ASP A 154 -0.95 -9.64 -18.71
N PRO A 155 -0.11 -10.50 -18.11
CA PRO A 155 1.23 -10.14 -17.66
C PRO A 155 2.17 -9.73 -18.78
N LEU A 156 1.92 -10.24 -19.99
CA LEU A 156 2.72 -9.92 -21.18
C LEU A 156 2.30 -8.57 -21.77
N ARG A 157 1.13 -8.06 -21.40
CA ARG A 157 0.61 -6.74 -21.79
C ARG A 157 0.37 -5.80 -20.61
N ILE A 158 0.84 -6.16 -19.42
CA ILE A 158 0.72 -5.29 -18.24
C ILE A 158 1.54 -4.03 -18.46
N SER A 159 2.65 -4.12 -19.21
CA SER A 159 3.40 -2.95 -19.65
C SER A 159 2.51 -2.02 -20.49
N GLY A 160 2.47 -0.75 -20.13
CA GLY A 160 1.59 0.26 -20.73
C GLY A 160 0.16 0.26 -20.20
N SER A 161 -0.24 -0.74 -19.39
CA SER A 161 -1.51 -0.69 -18.67
C SER A 161 -1.46 0.31 -17.52
N THR A 162 -2.65 0.71 -17.05
CA THR A 162 -2.81 1.64 -15.93
C THR A 162 -3.80 1.03 -14.95
N TRP A 163 -3.38 0.90 -13.70
CA TRP A 163 -4.32 0.69 -12.60
C TRP A 163 -4.71 2.04 -12.02
N TYR A 164 -5.82 2.08 -11.28
CA TYR A 164 -6.14 3.21 -10.43
C TYR A 164 -5.94 2.79 -8.98
N ALA A 165 -5.27 3.63 -8.19
CA ALA A 165 -4.95 3.28 -6.82
C ALA A 165 -4.85 4.48 -5.89
N ASN A 166 -4.90 4.19 -4.60
CA ASN A 166 -4.45 5.11 -3.56
C ASN A 166 -3.64 4.36 -2.50
N PHE A 167 -2.78 5.10 -1.81
CA PHE A 167 -1.91 4.58 -0.76
C PHE A 167 -1.99 5.53 0.41
N THR A 168 -2.12 5.00 1.62
CA THR A 168 -2.29 5.81 2.82
C THR A 168 -1.27 5.45 3.88
N ARG A 169 -1.02 6.38 4.80
CA ARG A 169 -0.44 6.11 6.11
C ARG A 169 -1.39 6.63 7.16
N HIS A 170 -1.71 5.80 8.13
CA HIS A 170 -2.44 6.17 9.33
C HIS A 170 -1.44 6.14 10.48
N ARG A 171 -1.08 7.31 11.00
CA ARG A 171 -0.22 7.43 12.16
C ARG A 171 -1.07 7.63 13.41
N ALA A 172 -1.09 6.63 14.28
CA ALA A 172 -1.86 6.63 15.53
C ALA A 172 -1.01 7.03 16.75
N ALA A 173 0.31 6.99 16.62
CA ALA A 173 1.26 7.52 17.59
C ALA A 173 1.01 9.01 17.92
N LYS A 174 1.68 9.50 18.96
CA LYS A 174 1.55 10.88 19.46
C LYS A 174 1.72 11.89 18.32
N LEU A 175 0.70 12.75 18.10
CA LEU A 175 0.47 13.53 16.86
C LEU A 175 -0.09 12.65 15.74
N MET A 176 -1.40 12.40 15.82
CA MET A 176 -2.10 11.67 14.79
C MET A 176 -1.99 12.41 13.46
N GLU A 177 -1.63 11.67 12.42
CA GLU A 177 -1.50 12.22 11.08
C GLU A 177 -1.96 11.18 10.07
N MET A 178 -2.78 11.61 9.12
CA MET A 178 -3.19 10.80 8.00
C MET A 178 -2.53 11.34 6.74
N GLN A 179 -1.93 10.45 5.95
CA GLN A 179 -1.33 10.78 4.68
C GLN A 179 -1.96 9.96 3.55
N ARG A 180 -2.00 10.52 2.35
CA ARG A 180 -2.43 9.83 1.13
C ARG A 180 -1.54 10.19 -0.04
N LEU A 181 -1.44 9.29 -1.02
CA LEU A 181 -0.75 9.60 -2.29
C LEU A 181 -1.58 10.60 -3.10
N ASN A 182 -2.89 10.36 -3.19
CA ASN A 182 -3.86 11.24 -3.82
C ASN A 182 -4.97 11.56 -2.82
N THR A 183 -5.43 12.81 -2.76
CA THR A 183 -6.50 13.19 -1.82
C THR A 183 -7.41 14.26 -2.42
N THR A 184 -8.70 14.15 -2.11
CA THR A 184 -9.71 15.21 -2.29
C THR A 184 -9.90 16.03 -1.00
N PHE A 185 -9.09 15.75 0.03
CA PHE A 185 -9.19 16.31 1.39
C PHE A 185 -10.45 15.89 2.16
N GLU A 186 -11.11 14.81 1.74
CA GLU A 186 -12.27 14.22 2.42
C GLU A 186 -11.88 13.23 3.53
N GLY A 187 -12.78 12.98 4.47
CA GLY A 187 -12.53 12.10 5.61
C GLY A 187 -12.22 10.65 5.24
N SER A 188 -12.94 10.06 4.28
CA SER A 188 -12.82 8.63 3.95
C SER A 188 -11.68 8.33 2.97
N SER A 189 -10.96 7.24 3.21
CA SER A 189 -9.98 6.68 2.26
C SER A 189 -10.62 5.78 1.18
N HIS A 190 -11.84 5.29 1.40
CA HIS A 190 -12.61 4.49 0.44
C HIS A 190 -13.23 5.32 -0.71
N ASN A 191 -12.63 6.46 -1.06
CA ASN A 191 -13.10 7.33 -2.12
C ASN A 191 -12.35 7.05 -3.44
N MET A 192 -12.97 6.26 -4.33
CA MET A 192 -12.41 5.93 -5.65
C MET A 192 -12.20 7.15 -6.57
N ILE A 193 -12.85 8.29 -6.30
CA ILE A 193 -12.60 9.54 -7.06
C ILE A 193 -11.16 10.00 -6.85
N ALA A 194 -10.61 9.78 -5.65
CA ALA A 194 -9.24 10.12 -5.31
C ALA A 194 -8.21 9.13 -5.89
N PHE A 195 -8.61 8.01 -6.48
CA PHE A 195 -7.63 7.05 -7.00
C PHE A 195 -6.93 7.61 -8.22
N GLY A 196 -5.60 7.64 -8.17
CA GLY A 196 -4.73 8.13 -9.23
C GLY A 196 -4.16 7.01 -10.09
N PRO A 197 -3.71 7.31 -11.31
CA PRO A 197 -3.17 6.31 -12.22
C PRO A 197 -1.81 5.78 -11.76
N VAL A 198 -1.67 4.45 -11.74
CA VAL A 198 -0.41 3.73 -11.56
C VAL A 198 -0.06 3.09 -12.89
N LYS A 199 0.92 3.67 -13.58
CA LYS A 199 1.36 3.22 -14.91
C LYS A 199 2.45 2.17 -14.81
N PHE A 200 2.26 1.07 -15.51
CA PHE A 200 3.26 0.01 -15.65
C PHE A 200 4.23 0.40 -16.76
N VAL A 201 5.46 0.71 -16.38
CA VAL A 201 6.54 1.11 -17.30
C VAL A 201 7.64 0.05 -17.30
N GLU A 202 8.25 -0.16 -18.46
CA GLU A 202 9.48 -0.97 -18.61
C GLU A 202 10.69 -0.26 -18.01
#